data_AF-A0A0D6N4F9-F1
#
_entry.id   AF-A0A0D6N4F9-F1
#
_cell.length_a   1.000
_cell.length_b   1.000
_cell.length_c   1.000
_cell.angle_alpha   90.00
_cell.angle_beta   90.00
_cell.angle_gamma   90.00
#
_symmetry.space_group_name_H-M   'P 1'
#
loop_
_entity.id
_entity.type
_entity.pdbx_description
1 polymer ?
#
loop_
_entity_poly.entity_id
_entity_poly.type
_entity_poly.pdbx_seq_one_letter_code
_entity_poly.pdbx_strand_id
1 'polypeptide(L)' 'MTTLSAEAFLKPRLEALVAEAEKAGYAQDVTIALLISLLDTDTFAPAPQGASTQGEQA' A
#
# COMPACT_ATOMS: atom_id res chain seq x y z
N MET A 1 7.11 28.26 15.17
CA MET A 1 6.46 27.13 14.48
C MET A 1 7.45 25.98 14.46
N THR A 2 7.28 24.97 15.30
CA THR A 2 8.09 23.74 15.22
C THR A 2 7.64 23.01 13.97
N THR A 3 8.45 23.09 12.91
CA THR A 3 8.27 22.26 11.71
C THR A 3 8.37 20.81 12.16
N LEU A 4 7.24 20.14 12.34
CA LEU A 4 7.22 18.71 12.56
C LEU A 4 7.88 18.08 11.34
N SER A 5 8.92 17.26 11.53
CA SER A 5 9.54 16.59 10.40
C SER A 5 8.50 15.70 9.71
N ALA A 6 8.59 15.59 8.38
CA ALA A 6 7.69 14.71 7.63
C ALA A 6 7.73 13.27 8.18
N GLU A 7 8.90 12.83 8.64
CA GLU A 7 9.09 11.56 9.34
C GLU A 7 8.25 11.47 10.63
N ALA A 8 8.32 12.46 11.51
CA ALA A 8 7.56 12.48 12.76
C ALA A 8 6.03 12.51 12.53
N PHE A 9 5.59 13.06 11.39
CA PHE A 9 4.20 13.07 10.98
C PHE A 9 3.74 11.75 10.34
N LEU A 10 4.60 11.11 9.55
CA LEU A 10 4.26 9.90 8.79
C LEU A 10 4.41 8.63 9.61
N LYS A 11 5.39 8.56 10.51
CA LYS A 11 5.70 7.37 11.32
C LYS A 11 4.47 6.75 12.00
N PRO A 12 3.67 7.47 12.80
CA PRO A 12 2.51 6.86 13.48
C PRO A 12 1.42 6.38 12.51
N ARG A 13 1.35 6.94 11.30
CA ARG A 13 0.36 6.54 10.28
C ARG A 13 0.78 5.30 9.53
N LEU A 14 2.08 5.16 9.24
CA LEU A 14 2.64 3.96 8.64
C LEU A 14 2.49 2.78 9.59
N GLU A 15 2.77 2.98 10.89
CA GLU A 15 2.56 1.96 11.93
C GLU A 15 1.08 1.53 12.02
N ALA A 16 0.15 2.48 12.01
CA ALA A 16 -1.28 2.17 12.03
C ALA A 16 -1.74 1.41 10.78
N LEU A 17 -1.23 1.76 9.59
CA LEU A 17 -1.55 1.10 8.34
C LEU A 17 -1.06 -0.35 8.32
N VAL A 18 0.18 -0.59 8.78
CA VAL A 18 0.73 -1.94 8.90
C VAL A 18 -0.11 -2.77 9.88
N ALA A 19 -0.49 -2.21 11.02
CA ALA A 19 -1.31 -2.92 12.00
C ALA A 19 -2.70 -3.32 11.47
N GLU A 20 -3.35 -2.48 10.64
CA GLU A 20 -4.61 -2.88 9.99
C GLU A 20 -4.42 -3.88 8.85
N ALA A 21 -3.31 -3.78 8.11
CA ALA A 21 -2.98 -4.78 7.09
C ALA A 21 -2.76 -6.17 7.72
N GLU A 22 -2.07 -6.24 8.86
CA GLU A 22 -1.89 -7.47 9.63
C GLU A 22 -3.23 -8.04 10.12
N LYS A 23 -4.14 -7.20 10.62
CA LYS A 23 -5.50 -7.61 11.00
C LYS A 23 -6.30 -8.15 9.82
N ALA A 24 -6.07 -7.61 8.62
CA ALA A 24 -6.68 -8.10 7.38
C ALA A 24 -6.00 -9.37 6.83
N GLY A 25 -4.95 -9.88 7.49
CA GLY A 25 -4.24 -11.11 7.11
C GLY A 25 -3.09 -10.90 6.14
N TYR A 26 -2.68 -9.67 5.88
CA TYR A 26 -1.48 -9.38 5.08
C TYR A 26 -0.23 -9.46 5.95
N ALA A 27 0.81 -10.07 5.41
CA ALA A 27 2.11 -10.07 6.07
C ALA A 27 2.74 -8.66 6.05
N GLN A 28 3.47 -8.33 7.11
CA GLN A 28 4.09 -7.03 7.28
C GLN A 28 5.07 -6.69 6.15
N ASP A 29 5.90 -7.65 5.74
CA ASP A 29 6.86 -7.53 4.64
C ASP A 29 6.17 -7.24 3.30
N VAL A 30 5.04 -7.90 3.02
CA VAL A 30 4.21 -7.64 1.84
C VAL A 30 3.64 -6.22 1.87
N THR A 31 3.18 -5.77 3.03
CA THR A 31 2.62 -4.43 3.22
C THR A 31 3.68 -3.33 3.02
N ILE A 32 4.90 -3.55 3.54
CA ILE A 32 6.02 -2.63 3.35
C ILE A 32 6.47 -2.61 1.89
N ALA A 33 6.55 -3.76 1.22
CA ALA A 33 6.90 -3.83 -0.20
C ALA A 33 5.88 -3.10 -1.09
N LEU A 34 4.58 -3.20 -0.77
CA LEU A 34 3.53 -2.44 -1.44
C LEU A 34 3.69 -0.93 -1.21
N LEU A 35 3.97 -0.51 0.03
CA LEU A 35 4.18 0.90 0.35
C LEU A 35 5.37 1.49 -0.41
N ILE A 36 6.48 0.76 -0.48
CA ILE A 36 7.64 1.16 -1.28
C ILE A 36 7.24 1.26 -2.75
N SER A 37 6.54 0.26 -3.29
CA SER A 37 6.09 0.27 -4.68
C SER A 37 5.17 1.46 -4.99
N LEU A 38 4.25 1.81 -4.08
CA LEU A 38 3.34 2.94 -4.23
C LEU A 38 4.07 4.30 -4.20
N LEU A 39 5.10 4.42 -3.36
CA LEU A 39 5.95 5.60 -3.28
C LEU A 39 6.90 5.73 -4.48
N ASP A 40 7.31 4.59 -5.06
CA ASP A 40 8.20 4.50 -6.22
C ASP A 40 7.44 4.70 -7.54
N THR A 41 6.11 4.50 -7.57
CA THR A 41 5.30 4.88 -8.73
C THR A 41 5.19 6.39 -8.87
N ASP A 42 5.89 6.95 -9.87
CA ASP A 42 5.64 8.30 -10.42
C ASP A 42 4.21 8.47 -10.96
N THR A 43 3.42 7.40 -11.03
CA THR A 43 2.04 7.43 -11.53
C THR A 43 1.18 6.42 -10.77
N PHE A 44 0.27 6.91 -9.92
CA PHE A 44 -0.87 6.13 -9.46
C PHE A 44 -1.85 5.93 -10.63
N ALA A 45 -1.48 5.07 -11.59
CA ALA A 45 -2.40 4.68 -12.63
C ALA A 45 -3.55 3.89 -11.98
N PRO A 46 -4.82 4.15 -12.34
CA PRO A 46 -5.91 3.29 -11.90
C PRO A 46 -5.60 1.86 -12.35
N ALA A 47 -5.83 0.90 -11.44
CA ALA A 47 -5.63 -0.52 -11.73
C ALA A 47 -6.25 -0.87 -13.10
N PRO A 48 -5.58 -1.69 -13.94
CA PRO A 48 -6.15 -2.07 -15.22
C PRO A 48 -7.50 -2.76 -14.97
N GLN A 49 -8.58 -2.08 -15.33
CA GLN A 49 -9.91 -2.68 -15.43
C GLN A 49 -9.83 -3.73 -16.54
N GLY A 50 -9.63 -4.99 -16.15
CA GLY A 50 -9.44 -6.08 -17.11
C GLY A 50 -9.12 -7.44 -16.50
N ALA A 51 -8.83 -7.53 -15.20
CA ALA A 51 -8.75 -8.82 -14.50
C ALA A 51 -10.15 -9.37 -14.16
N SER A 52 -11.02 -9.48 -15.16
CA SER A 52 -12.20 -10.33 -15.11
C SER A 52 -11.83 -11.65 -15.77
N THR A 53 -11.38 -12.58 -14.94
CA THR A 53 -11.52 -14.03 -15.08
C THR A 53 -11.40 -14.63 -16.49
N GLN A 54 -10.22 -15.18 -16.75
CA GLN A 54 -10.02 -16.31 -17.64
C GLN A 54 -10.88 -17.50 -17.15
N GLY A 55 -11.81 -17.99 -17.98
CA GLY A 55 -12.49 -19.29 -17.77
C GLY A 55 -13.84 -19.44 -18.49
N GLU A 56 -13.83 -20.18 -19.62
CA GLU A 56 -14.91 -20.99 -20.28
C GLU A 56 -14.73 -20.88 -21.81
N GLN A 57 -13.86 -21.69 -22.44
CA GLN A 57 -14.08 -23.06 -22.93
C GLN A 57 -15.40 -23.28 -23.69
N ALA A 58 -15.33 -23.21 -25.03
CA ALA A 58 -15.79 -24.22 -26.01
C ALA A 58 -15.77 -23.65 -27.44
#